data_AF-E1YHK3-F1
#
_entry.id   AF-E1YHK3-F1
#
_cell.length_a   1.000
_cell.length_b   1.000
_cell.length_c   1.000
_cell.angle_alpha   90.00
_cell.angle_beta   90.00
_cell.angle_gamma   90.00
#
_symmetry.space_group_name_H-M   'P 1'
#
loop_
_entity.id
_entity.type
_entity.pdbx_description
1 polymer ?
#
loop_
_entity_poly.entity_id
_entity_poly.type
_entity_poly.pdbx_seq_one_letter_code
_entity_poly.pdbx_strand_id
1 'polypeptide(L)'
;MGKDEFLNLLVTQLKYQDPLNPMEGQEFSAQLAQFSSLEQLTNMNTTLTGIKDSVGEKKQDNLLDYIGKNIKTSDDETGEVTGVTYQNGIGYLMVGENKILPDNVVEITLQNK
;
A
#
# COMPACT_ATOMS: atom_id res chain seq x y z
N MET A 1 -13.37 5.22 19.40
CA MET A 1 -14.54 5.70 20.17
C MET A 1 -15.02 6.99 19.51
N GLY A 2 -15.49 6.90 18.26
CA GLY A 2 -15.63 8.08 17.38
C GLY A 2 -17.07 8.20 16.90
N LYS A 3 -17.64 9.40 17.06
CA LYS A 3 -18.95 9.82 16.52
C LYS A 3 -20.22 9.21 17.14
N ASP A 4 -20.32 7.91 17.35
CA ASP A 4 -21.60 7.29 17.80
C ASP A 4 -21.90 7.51 19.29
N GLU A 5 -20.91 7.36 20.17
CA GLU A 5 -21.03 7.76 21.59
C GLU A 5 -21.25 9.27 21.74
N PHE A 6 -20.74 10.07 20.80
CA PHE A 6 -20.87 11.52 20.78
C PHE A 6 -22.27 11.98 20.36
N LEU A 7 -22.84 11.41 19.29
CA LEU A 7 -24.22 11.70 18.89
C LEU A 7 -25.22 11.28 19.99
N ASN A 8 -24.92 10.20 20.70
CA ASN A 8 -25.74 9.74 21.81
C ASN A 8 -25.68 10.70 23.02
N LEU A 9 -24.49 11.21 23.35
CA LEU A 9 -24.33 12.26 24.37
C LEU A 9 -24.98 13.60 23.94
N LEU A 10 -24.87 14.00 22.67
CA LEU A 10 -25.49 15.22 22.14
C LEU A 10 -27.03 15.15 22.17
N VAL A 11 -27.61 14.01 21.77
CA VAL A 11 -29.06 13.76 21.85
C VAL A 11 -29.52 13.72 23.31
N THR A 12 -28.71 13.14 24.20
CA THR A 12 -29.01 13.09 25.64
C THR A 12 -29.00 14.48 26.28
N GLN A 13 -28.04 15.35 25.90
CA GLN A 13 -27.98 16.73 26.37
C GLN A 13 -29.12 17.58 25.80
N LEU A 14 -29.45 17.47 24.50
CA LEU A 14 -30.62 18.12 23.91
C LEU A 14 -31.96 17.74 24.55
N LYS A 15 -32.05 16.52 25.10
CA LYS A 15 -33.24 16.02 25.81
C LYS A 15 -33.38 16.56 27.24
N TYR A 16 -32.31 17.13 27.81
CA TYR A 16 -32.24 17.58 29.22
C TYR A 16 -31.84 19.05 29.41
N GLN A 17 -31.58 19.82 28.35
CA GLN A 17 -31.25 21.25 28.50
C GLN A 17 -32.49 22.13 28.70
N ASP A 18 -32.47 22.89 29.79
CA ASP A 18 -33.32 24.06 30.00
C ASP A 18 -33.02 25.08 28.87
N PRO A 19 -34.04 25.54 28.11
CA PRO A 19 -33.87 26.35 26.90
C PRO A 19 -33.17 27.71 27.07
N LEU A 20 -32.79 28.09 28.30
CA LEU A 20 -32.21 29.38 28.63
C LEU A 20 -30.67 29.48 28.52
N ASN A 21 -29.92 28.40 28.26
CA ASN A 21 -28.45 28.47 28.09
C ASN A 21 -27.90 27.61 26.92
N PRO A 22 -28.09 28.04 25.66
CA PRO A 22 -27.62 27.30 24.48
C PRO A 22 -26.11 27.45 24.17
N MET A 23 -25.35 28.22 24.97
CA MET A 23 -23.99 28.65 24.60
C MET A 23 -22.91 27.57 24.73
N GLU A 24 -23.01 26.62 25.68
CA GLU A 24 -21.97 25.60 25.88
C GLU A 24 -21.92 24.54 24.77
N GLY A 25 -23.06 24.23 24.14
CA GLY A 25 -23.13 23.25 23.05
C GLY A 25 -22.45 23.71 21.75
N GLN A 26 -22.38 25.04 21.54
CA GLN A 26 -21.87 25.62 20.30
C GLN A 26 -20.33 25.62 20.24
N GLU A 27 -19.64 26.01 21.32
CA GLU A 27 -18.17 25.98 21.40
C GLU A 27 -17.63 24.55 21.36
N PHE A 28 -18.32 23.61 22.01
CA PHE A 28 -17.94 22.20 22.00
C PHE A 28 -18.14 21.56 20.62
N SER A 29 -19.22 21.91 19.91
CA SER A 29 -19.45 21.48 18.53
C SER A 29 -18.37 22.02 17.57
N ALA A 30 -17.88 23.24 17.77
CA ALA A 30 -16.81 23.81 16.96
C ALA A 30 -15.48 23.08 17.17
N GLN A 31 -15.13 22.74 18.42
CA GLN A 31 -13.94 21.95 18.74
C GLN A 31 -14.01 20.53 18.17
N LEU A 32 -15.20 19.90 18.17
CA LEU A 32 -15.40 18.59 17.54
C LEU A 32 -15.29 18.65 16.01
N ALA A 33 -15.83 19.69 15.37
CA ALA A 33 -15.68 19.88 13.93
C ALA A 33 -14.19 19.98 13.56
N GLN A 34 -13.40 20.67 14.39
CA GLN A 34 -11.95 20.75 14.23
C GLN A 34 -11.27 19.38 14.40
N PHE A 35 -11.64 18.62 15.43
CA PHE A 35 -11.08 17.28 15.68
C PHE A 35 -11.46 16.27 14.58
N SER A 36 -12.71 16.27 14.14
CA SER A 36 -13.20 15.42 13.05
C SER A 36 -12.49 15.73 11.74
N SER A 37 -12.20 17.01 11.48
CA SER A 37 -11.43 17.43 10.30
C SER A 37 -9.98 16.94 10.37
N LEU A 38 -9.34 17.00 11.55
CA LEU A 38 -7.98 16.49 11.76
C LEU A 38 -7.90 14.95 11.65
N GLU A 39 -8.89 14.24 12.18
CA GLU A 39 -9.00 12.79 12.05
C GLU A 39 -9.21 12.40 10.58
N GLN A 40 -10.08 13.12 9.86
CA GLN A 40 -10.29 12.90 8.44
C GLN A 40 -9.03 13.19 7.60
N LEU A 41 -8.28 14.24 7.92
CA LEU A 41 -6.97 14.54 7.31
C LEU A 41 -5.94 13.44 7.60
N THR A 42 -5.92 12.91 8.83
CA THR A 42 -5.03 11.80 9.21
C THR A 42 -5.40 10.53 8.43
N ASN A 43 -6.68 10.19 8.34
CA ASN A 43 -7.16 9.03 7.58
C ASN A 43 -6.86 9.15 6.08
N MET A 44 -6.99 10.35 5.51
CA MET A 44 -6.59 10.61 4.12
C MET A 44 -5.09 10.44 3.91
N ASN A 45 -4.24 10.93 4.83
CA ASN A 45 -2.80 10.71 4.75
C ASN A 45 -2.45 9.21 4.81
N THR A 46 -3.07 8.44 5.71
CA THR A 46 -2.86 6.98 5.79
C THR A 46 -3.28 6.29 4.49
N THR A 47 -4.40 6.69 3.90
CA THR A 47 -4.88 6.17 2.61
C THR A 47 -3.90 6.50 1.48
N LEU A 48 -3.39 7.74 1.43
CA LEU A 48 -2.42 8.18 0.43
C LEU A 48 -1.07 7.46 0.56
N THR A 49 -0.61 7.21 1.78
CA THR A 49 0.58 6.39 2.04
C THR A 49 0.38 4.96 1.55
N GLY A 50 -0.76 4.32 1.87
CA GLY A 50 -1.08 2.98 1.38
C GLY A 50 -1.18 2.88 -0.15
N ILE A 51 -1.69 3.94 -0.81
CA ILE A 51 -1.70 4.02 -2.28
C ILE A 51 -0.28 4.17 -2.82
N LYS A 52 0.58 4.99 -2.20
CA LYS A 52 1.98 5.14 -2.61
C LYS A 52 2.75 3.83 -2.51
N ASP A 53 2.52 3.05 -1.46
CA ASP A 53 3.14 1.73 -1.29
C ASP A 53 2.60 0.74 -2.34
N SER A 54 1.30 0.79 -2.64
CA SER A 54 0.68 -0.04 -3.69
C SER A 54 1.11 0.32 -5.13
N VAL A 55 1.48 1.59 -5.37
CA VAL A 55 1.93 2.09 -6.68
C VAL A 55 3.45 1.96 -6.83
N GLY A 56 4.21 1.97 -5.72
CA GLY A 56 5.67 1.91 -5.70
C GLY A 56 6.27 0.53 -6.00
N GLU A 57 5.51 -0.55 -5.89
CA GLU A 57 6.05 -1.92 -5.99
C GLU A 57 6.01 -2.55 -7.39
N LYS A 58 5.55 -1.84 -8.42
CA LYS A 58 5.72 -2.31 -9.80
C LYS A 58 6.93 -1.65 -10.43
N LYS A 59 8.13 -1.95 -9.91
CA LYS A 59 9.30 -2.01 -10.79
C LYS A 59 8.98 -3.13 -11.78
N GLN A 60 8.44 -2.75 -12.93
CA GLN A 60 8.32 -3.63 -14.06
C GLN A 60 9.74 -3.82 -14.58
N ASP A 61 10.49 -4.66 -13.85
CA ASP A 61 11.80 -5.11 -14.30
C ASP A 61 11.60 -5.62 -15.71
N ASN A 62 12.33 -5.04 -16.66
CA ASN A 62 12.21 -5.42 -18.04
C ASN A 62 12.80 -6.83 -18.17
N LEU A 63 11.96 -7.86 -18.03
CA LEU A 63 12.36 -9.26 -18.07
C LEU A 63 13.16 -9.61 -19.34
N LEU A 64 12.95 -8.86 -20.43
CA LEU A 64 13.69 -9.03 -21.69
C LEU A 64 15.18 -8.71 -21.54
N ASP A 65 15.56 -7.83 -20.62
CA ASP A 65 16.96 -7.46 -20.39
C ASP A 65 17.76 -8.58 -19.73
N TYR A 66 17.09 -9.62 -19.23
CA TYR A 66 17.74 -10.79 -18.65
C TYR A 66 18.12 -11.83 -19.70
N ILE A 67 17.45 -11.86 -20.86
CA ILE A 67 17.68 -12.88 -21.90
C ILE A 67 19.15 -12.82 -22.36
N GLY A 68 19.82 -13.98 -22.34
CA GLY A 68 21.24 -14.13 -22.68
C GLY A 68 22.21 -13.73 -21.57
N LYS A 69 21.73 -13.35 -20.39
CA LYS A 69 22.57 -13.14 -19.20
C LYS A 69 22.58 -14.40 -18.33
N ASN A 70 23.70 -14.64 -17.67
CA ASN A 70 23.78 -15.62 -16.61
C ASN A 70 23.23 -14.98 -15.33
N ILE A 71 22.31 -15.67 -14.67
CA ILE A 71 21.80 -15.26 -13.38
C ILE A 71 22.24 -16.23 -12.30
N LYS A 72 22.32 -15.72 -11.07
CA LYS A 72 22.39 -16.52 -9.85
C LYS A 72 21.13 -16.27 -9.03
N THR A 73 20.50 -17.33 -8.54
CA THR A 73 19.31 -17.24 -7.70
C THR A 73 19.66 -17.26 -6.21
N SER A 74 18.70 -16.88 -5.36
CA SER A 74 18.79 -17.00 -3.90
C SER A 74 19.05 -18.44 -3.42
N ASP A 75 18.69 -19.44 -4.24
CA ASP A 75 18.88 -20.87 -3.97
C ASP A 75 20.23 -21.38 -4.50
N ASP A 76 21.16 -20.48 -4.84
CA ASP A 76 22.49 -20.78 -5.38
C ASP A 76 22.46 -21.45 -6.79
N GLU A 77 21.30 -21.49 -7.45
CA GLU A 77 21.19 -21.97 -8.83
C GLU A 77 21.76 -20.93 -9.80
N THR A 78 22.56 -21.40 -10.77
CA THR A 78 23.14 -20.55 -11.80
C THR A 78 22.76 -21.04 -13.19
N GLY A 79 22.48 -20.12 -14.10
CA GLY A 79 22.23 -20.48 -15.49
C GLY A 79 21.90 -19.29 -16.37
N GLU A 80 21.92 -19.53 -17.68
CA GLU A 80 21.59 -18.53 -18.69
C GLU A 80 20.07 -18.42 -18.84
N VAL A 81 19.58 -17.19 -18.86
CA VAL A 81 18.17 -16.93 -19.16
C VAL A 81 17.94 -17.09 -20.66
N THR A 82 17.20 -18.14 -21.03
CA THR A 82 16.91 -18.47 -22.43
C THR A 82 15.65 -17.80 -22.95
N GLY A 83 14.78 -17.28 -22.07
CA GLY A 83 13.56 -16.61 -22.46
C GLY A 83 12.71 -16.12 -21.29
N VAL A 84 11.52 -15.62 -21.62
CA VAL A 84 10.53 -15.12 -20.66
C VAL A 84 9.18 -15.78 -20.95
N THR A 85 8.50 -16.26 -19.92
CA THR A 85 7.14 -16.79 -20.02
C THR A 85 6.20 -16.11 -19.04
N TYR A 86 4.92 -15.98 -19.39
CA TYR A 86 3.90 -15.51 -18.47
C TYR A 86 3.00 -16.66 -18.05
N GLN A 87 2.80 -16.84 -16.75
CA GLN A 87 1.82 -17.78 -16.20
C GLN A 87 0.94 -17.05 -15.19
N ASN A 88 -0.39 -17.13 -15.34
CA ASN A 88 -1.35 -16.44 -14.49
C ASN A 88 -1.10 -14.93 -14.33
N GLY A 89 -0.56 -14.28 -15.37
CA GLY A 89 -0.22 -12.84 -15.35
C GLY A 89 1.11 -12.49 -14.68
N ILE A 90 1.84 -13.48 -14.18
CA ILE A 90 3.17 -13.31 -13.57
C ILE A 90 4.24 -13.66 -14.62
N GLY A 91 5.25 -12.79 -14.77
CA GLY A 91 6.38 -13.03 -15.66
C GLY A 91 7.47 -13.84 -14.98
N TYR A 92 7.98 -14.86 -15.67
CA TYR A 92 9.05 -15.74 -15.22
C TYR A 92 10.21 -15.71 -16.21
N LEU A 93 11.43 -15.73 -15.70
CA LEU A 93 12.65 -15.98 -16.45
C LEU A 93 12.80 -17.49 -16.66
N MET A 94 13.07 -17.90 -17.88
CA MET A 94 13.33 -19.30 -18.23
C MET A 94 14.84 -19.56 -18.17
N VAL A 95 15.26 -20.53 -17.35
CA VAL A 95 16.64 -21.02 -17.29
C VAL A 95 16.59 -22.51 -17.62
N GLY A 96 16.84 -22.87 -18.87
CA GLY A 96 16.55 -24.21 -19.38
C GLY A 96 15.05 -24.51 -19.32
N GLU A 97 14.65 -25.54 -18.57
CA GLU A 97 13.23 -25.87 -18.32
C GLU A 97 12.67 -25.23 -17.04
N ASN A 98 13.53 -24.61 -16.23
CA ASN A 98 13.16 -24.04 -14.94
C ASN A 98 12.58 -22.64 -15.09
N LYS A 99 11.58 -22.33 -14.26
CA LYS A 99 10.93 -21.02 -14.18
C LYS A 99 11.39 -20.30 -12.93
N ILE A 100 12.07 -19.18 -13.11
CA ILE A 100 12.62 -18.36 -12.04
C ILE A 100 11.86 -17.04 -11.98
N LEU A 101 11.42 -16.65 -10.78
CA LEU A 101 10.87 -15.31 -10.58
C LEU A 101 12.00 -14.28 -10.62
N PRO A 102 11.82 -13.11 -11.26
CA PRO A 102 12.84 -12.04 -11.26
C PRO A 102 13.30 -11.65 -9.84
N ASP A 103 12.38 -11.66 -8.88
CA ASP A 103 12.66 -11.36 -7.46
C ASP A 103 13.66 -12.33 -6.81
N ASN A 104 13.81 -13.54 -7.36
CA ASN A 104 14.76 -14.53 -6.86
C ASN A 104 16.18 -14.34 -7.43
N VAL A 105 16.39 -13.41 -8.37
CA VAL A 105 17.71 -13.16 -8.97
C VAL A 105 18.55 -12.29 -8.04
N VAL A 106 19.68 -12.82 -7.57
CA VAL A 106 20.60 -12.11 -6.67
C VAL A 106 21.80 -11.52 -7.39
N GLU A 107 22.21 -12.11 -8.51
CA GLU A 107 23.34 -11.65 -9.31
C GLU A 107 23.07 -11.85 -10.80
N ILE A 108 23.54 -10.90 -11.61
CA ILE A 108 23.44 -10.95 -13.07
C ILE A 108 24.85 -10.76 -13.64
N THR A 109 25.34 -11.75 -14.38
CA THR A 109 26.64 -11.71 -15.07
C THR A 109 26.42 -11.71 -16.58
N LEU A 110 27.14 -10.84 -17.28
CA LEU A 110 27.19 -10.87 -18.75
C LEU A 110 28.07 -12.04 -19.20
N GLN A 111 27.61 -12.84 -20.16
CA GLN A 111 28.53 -13.73 -20.88
C GLN A 111 29.45 -12.85 -21.73
N ASN A 112 30.70 -12.65 -21.26
CA ASN A 112 31.76 -12.14 -22.12
C ASN A 112 32.05 -13.22 -23.18
N LYS A 113 31.75 -12.91 -24.44
CA LYS A 113 32.29 -13.61 -25.60
C LYS A 113 33.80 -13.43 -25.71
#